data_AF-G4Q4E5-F1
#
_entry.id   AF-G4Q4E5-F1
#
_cell.length_a   1.000
_cell.length_b   1.000
_cell.length_c   1.000
_cell.angle_alpha   90.00
_cell.angle_beta   90.00
_cell.angle_gamma   90.00
#
_symmetry.space_group_name_H-M   'P 1'
#
loop_
_entity.id
_entity.type
_entity.pdbx_description
1 polymer ?
#
loop_
_entity_poly.entity_id
_entity_poly.type
_entity_poly.pdbx_seq_one_letter_code
_entity_poly.pdbx_strand_id
1 'polypeptide(L)'
;MKFGEKIRRYRENNNLTQKDLGDQLHLTDDAIYKWEAGKSFPDVPMLRNLVELTGYDAETLTNDNRSIEAYYGLPVSAKTFLYEKTINARDSVHEIYDIGLRKGVKLHRFTNRGGEEYSAIYCGSNEIFSCPRKEEKEMIYYWNTNEINF
;
A
#
# COMPACT_ATOMS: atom_id res chain seq x y z
N MET A 1 -9.63 -12.30 10.55
CA MET A 1 -8.25 -11.85 10.77
C MET A 1 -8.18 -11.21 12.14
N LYS A 2 -7.27 -11.67 13.01
CA LYS A 2 -7.14 -11.08 14.34
C LYS A 2 -6.63 -9.64 14.24
N PHE A 3 -6.97 -8.81 15.22
CA PHE A 3 -6.49 -7.42 15.29
C PHE A 3 -4.97 -7.30 15.09
N GLY A 4 -4.18 -8.11 15.79
CA GLY A 4 -2.72 -8.10 15.65
C GLY A 4 -2.23 -8.33 14.23
N GLU A 5 -2.85 -9.28 13.53
CA GLU A 5 -2.52 -9.58 12.14
C GLU A 5 -2.87 -8.40 11.23
N LYS A 6 -3.99 -7.69 11.48
CA LYS A 6 -4.40 -6.49 10.72
C LYS A 6 -3.40 -5.35 10.89
N ILE A 7 -2.94 -5.13 12.12
CA ILE A 7 -1.90 -4.14 12.41
C ILE A 7 -0.60 -4.49 11.68
N ARG A 8 -0.19 -5.75 11.76
CA ARG A 8 0.98 -6.24 11.02
C ARG A 8 0.85 -6.03 9.52
N ARG A 9 -0.34 -6.29 8.98
CA ARG A 9 -0.58 -6.15 7.56
C ARG A 9 -0.62 -4.70 7.11
N TYR A 10 -1.24 -3.80 7.86
CA TYR A 10 -1.13 -2.36 7.61
C TYR A 10 0.33 -1.90 7.65
N ARG A 11 1.09 -2.36 8.64
CA ARG A 11 2.51 -2.04 8.80
C ARG A 11 3.31 -2.46 7.57
N GLU A 12 3.17 -3.73 7.19
CA GLU A 12 3.85 -4.28 6.02
C GLU A 12 3.45 -3.51 4.77
N ASN A 13 2.15 -3.25 4.55
CA ASN A 13 1.60 -2.45 3.44
C ASN A 13 2.06 -1.00 3.32
N ASN A 14 2.71 -0.49 4.35
CA ASN A 14 3.28 0.85 4.35
C ASN A 14 4.80 0.80 4.53
N ASN A 15 5.41 -0.37 4.34
CA ASN A 15 6.85 -0.60 4.46
C ASN A 15 7.44 -0.29 5.83
N LEU A 16 6.63 -0.35 6.88
CA LEU A 16 7.02 0.08 8.21
C LEU A 16 7.68 -1.08 8.97
N THR A 17 8.72 -0.79 9.74
CA THR A 17 9.18 -1.70 10.80
C THR A 17 8.27 -1.58 12.03
N GLN A 18 8.33 -2.55 12.96
CA GLN A 18 7.54 -2.47 14.20
C GLN A 18 7.89 -1.21 15.00
N LYS A 19 9.16 -0.80 14.95
CA LYS A 19 9.63 0.47 15.50
C LYS A 19 9.02 1.66 14.78
N ASP A 20 8.97 1.67 13.45
CA ASP A 20 8.39 2.80 12.69
C ASP A 20 6.90 2.99 13.01
N LEU A 21 6.15 1.90 13.12
CA LEU A 21 4.74 1.97 13.54
C LEU A 21 4.61 2.39 15.02
N GLY A 22 5.51 1.93 15.89
CA GLY A 22 5.55 2.35 17.30
C GLY A 22 5.82 3.84 17.45
N ASP A 23 6.83 4.36 16.74
CA ASP A 23 7.20 5.77 16.73
C ASP A 23 6.03 6.65 16.24
N GLN A 24 5.26 6.21 15.23
CA GLN A 24 4.05 6.91 14.75
C GLN A 24 2.93 6.99 15.81
N LEU A 25 2.87 6.01 16.72
CA LEU A 25 1.84 5.92 17.76
C LEU A 25 2.33 6.37 19.14
N HIS A 26 3.56 6.87 19.25
CA HIS A 26 4.24 7.18 20.53
C HIS A 26 4.30 5.98 21.49
N LEU A 27 4.57 4.80 20.92
CA LEU A 27 4.68 3.52 21.62
C LEU A 27 6.04 2.88 21.37
N THR A 28 6.36 1.88 22.20
CA THR A 28 7.52 1.03 21.96
C THR A 28 7.20 0.02 20.85
N ASP A 29 8.24 -0.41 20.14
CA ASP A 29 8.19 -1.55 19.22
C ASP A 29 7.69 -2.84 19.91
N ASP A 30 8.02 -3.04 21.19
CA ASP A 30 7.47 -4.12 22.01
C ASP A 30 5.94 -4.06 22.15
N ALA A 31 5.35 -2.87 22.23
CA ALA A 31 3.89 -2.73 22.25
C ALA A 31 3.27 -3.18 20.92
N ILE A 32 3.86 -2.76 19.79
CA ILE A 32 3.44 -3.19 18.45
C ILE A 32 3.61 -4.70 18.30
N TYR A 33 4.76 -5.25 18.69
CA TYR A 33 5.00 -6.69 18.70
C TYR A 33 3.94 -7.44 19.50
N LYS A 34 3.59 -6.97 20.71
CA LYS A 34 2.57 -7.60 21.55
C LYS A 34 1.19 -7.53 20.90
N TRP A 35 0.84 -6.44 20.22
CA TRP A 35 -0.40 -6.40 19.44
C TRP A 35 -0.37 -7.40 18.29
N GLU A 36 0.68 -7.37 17.47
CA GLU A 36 0.84 -8.25 16.30
C GLU A 36 0.84 -9.74 16.69
N ALA A 37 1.39 -10.07 17.85
CA ALA A 37 1.41 -11.41 18.42
C ALA A 37 0.13 -11.79 19.20
N GLY A 38 -0.85 -10.89 19.30
CA GLY A 38 -2.11 -11.11 20.03
C GLY A 38 -1.94 -11.20 21.56
N LYS A 39 -0.82 -10.72 22.09
CA LYS A 39 -0.49 -10.73 23.53
C LYS A 39 -1.10 -9.56 24.31
N SER A 40 -1.50 -8.50 23.61
CA SER A 40 -2.20 -7.36 24.20
C SER A 40 -3.10 -6.70 23.16
N PHE A 41 -3.94 -5.79 23.61
CA PHE A 41 -4.87 -5.04 22.78
C PHE A 41 -4.77 -3.55 23.14
N PRO A 42 -4.91 -2.62 22.17
CA PRO A 42 -4.90 -1.18 22.48
C PRO A 42 -6.06 -0.81 23.40
N ASP A 43 -5.87 0.23 24.21
CA ASP A 43 -7.00 0.83 24.91
C ASP A 43 -7.89 1.63 23.95
N VAL A 44 -9.04 2.10 24.44
CA VAL A 44 -10.01 2.83 23.62
C VAL A 44 -9.42 4.11 22.99
N PRO A 45 -8.65 4.95 23.72
CA PRO A 45 -7.94 6.08 23.10
C PRO A 45 -7.02 5.65 21.97
N MET A 46 -6.22 4.60 22.16
CA MET A 46 -5.28 4.14 21.15
C MET A 46 -5.97 3.49 19.94
N LEU A 47 -7.12 2.84 20.13
CA LEU A 47 -7.92 2.35 19.02
C LEU A 47 -8.43 3.50 18.13
N ARG A 48 -8.79 4.66 18.70
CA ARG A 48 -9.16 5.84 17.90
C ARG A 48 -7.97 6.34 17.08
N ASN A 49 -6.79 6.42 17.69
CA ASN A 49 -5.57 6.80 16.99
C ASN A 49 -5.28 5.85 15.82
N LEU A 50 -5.53 4.54 15.99
CA LEU A 50 -5.37 3.56 14.91
C LEU A 50 -6.39 3.72 13.78
N VAL A 51 -7.64 4.08 14.09
CA VAL A 51 -8.64 4.39 13.05
C VAL A 51 -8.19 5.58 12.22
N GLU A 52 -7.72 6.64 12.89
CA GLU A 52 -7.21 7.84 12.22
C GLU A 52 -5.95 7.55 11.40
N LEU A 53 -5.02 6.77 11.95
CA LEU A 53 -3.75 6.44 11.28
C LEU A 53 -3.95 5.50 10.08
N THR A 54 -4.78 4.47 10.24
CA THR A 54 -4.91 3.42 9.24
C THR A 54 -5.95 3.72 8.16
N GLY A 55 -6.89 4.63 8.44
CA GLY A 55 -8.04 4.91 7.58
C GLY A 55 -9.10 3.80 7.59
N TYR A 56 -8.88 2.72 8.35
CA TYR A 56 -9.89 1.69 8.58
C TYR A 56 -10.72 2.05 9.80
N ASP A 57 -12.03 1.86 9.71
CA ASP A 57 -12.91 2.08 10.85
C ASP A 57 -12.65 1.07 12.00
N ALA A 58 -13.13 1.41 13.19
CA ALA A 58 -12.92 0.59 14.38
C ALA A 58 -13.52 -0.81 14.22
N GLU A 59 -14.62 -0.95 13.49
CA GLU A 59 -15.24 -2.24 13.20
C GLU A 59 -14.29 -3.11 12.36
N THR A 60 -13.69 -2.54 11.32
CA THR A 60 -12.72 -3.20 10.44
C THR A 60 -11.49 -3.64 11.21
N LEU A 61 -10.98 -2.83 12.13
CA LEU A 61 -9.83 -3.19 12.95
C LEU A 61 -10.15 -4.27 13.99
N THR A 62 -11.26 -4.15 14.70
CA THR A 62 -11.55 -4.97 15.89
C THR A 62 -12.36 -6.23 15.63
N ASN A 63 -13.18 -6.24 14.58
CA ASN A 63 -14.04 -7.38 14.27
C ASN A 63 -13.23 -8.46 13.56
N ASP A 64 -13.01 -9.60 14.20
CA ASP A 64 -12.26 -10.72 13.63
C ASP A 64 -12.83 -11.23 12.30
N ASN A 65 -14.10 -10.94 12.02
CA ASN A 65 -14.75 -11.29 10.75
C ASN A 65 -14.40 -10.34 9.59
N ARG A 66 -13.63 -9.26 9.84
CA ARG A 66 -13.11 -8.32 8.82
C ARG A 66 -11.62 -8.60 8.55
N SER A 67 -11.11 -8.13 7.42
CA SER A 67 -9.70 -8.27 7.03
C SER A 67 -9.18 -7.00 6.35
N ILE A 68 -7.89 -6.74 6.54
CA ILE A 68 -7.12 -5.79 5.73
C ILE A 68 -6.39 -6.62 4.65
N GLU A 69 -6.24 -6.10 3.45
CA GLU A 69 -5.50 -6.78 2.37
C GLU A 69 -4.02 -6.47 2.40
N ALA A 70 -3.15 -7.29 1.80
CA ALA A 70 -1.70 -7.05 1.78
C ALA A 70 -1.26 -6.46 0.44
N TYR A 71 -0.53 -5.33 0.44
CA TYR A 71 -0.02 -4.65 -0.77
C TYR A 71 1.50 -4.52 -0.81
N TYR A 72 2.23 -4.91 0.25
CA TYR A 72 3.69 -4.87 0.25
C TYR A 72 4.34 -6.21 0.06
N GLY A 73 5.36 -6.18 -0.79
CA GLY A 73 6.38 -7.20 -0.84
C GLY A 73 7.11 -7.21 -2.16
N LEU A 74 7.94 -6.20 -2.46
CA LEU A 74 9.13 -6.36 -3.32
C LEU A 74 10.25 -5.38 -2.89
N PRO A 75 11.53 -5.81 -2.99
CA PRO A 75 12.67 -5.15 -2.33
C PRO A 75 13.04 -3.79 -2.94
N VAL A 76 13.33 -2.82 -2.07
CA VAL A 76 14.09 -1.62 -2.40
C VAL A 76 15.54 -2.06 -2.69
N SER A 77 15.91 -2.13 -3.97
CA SER A 77 17.31 -2.12 -4.36
C SER A 77 17.58 -0.84 -5.14
N ALA A 78 18.66 -0.15 -4.81
CA ALA A 78 19.08 1.18 -5.31
C ALA A 78 19.43 1.23 -6.82
N LYS A 79 18.88 0.33 -7.63
CA LYS A 79 18.93 0.32 -9.10
C LYS A 79 17.52 0.15 -9.66
N THR A 80 16.74 1.23 -9.66
CA THR A 80 15.54 1.31 -10.50
C THR A 80 15.69 2.48 -11.47
N PHE A 81 16.75 2.43 -12.28
CA PHE A 81 16.80 3.15 -13.54
C PHE A 81 16.56 2.15 -14.65
N LEU A 82 15.43 2.27 -15.33
CA LEU A 82 15.33 2.12 -16.78
C LEU A 82 14.33 3.17 -17.28
N TYR A 83 14.87 4.27 -17.81
CA TYR A 83 14.28 4.93 -18.98
C TYR A 83 14.08 3.83 -20.05
N GLU A 84 13.06 3.88 -20.90
CA GLU A 84 13.12 4.73 -22.10
C GLU A 84 11.74 4.80 -22.76
N LYS A 85 11.39 6.03 -23.16
CA LYS A 85 10.15 6.50 -23.80
C LYS A 85 8.91 6.41 -22.91
N THR A 86 8.37 7.59 -22.61
CA THR A 86 6.96 7.73 -22.28
C THR A 86 6.16 6.92 -23.28
N ILE A 87 5.44 5.91 -22.78
CA ILE A 87 4.68 4.97 -23.62
C ILE A 87 3.59 5.74 -24.38
N ASN A 88 3.24 6.93 -23.87
CA ASN A 88 2.57 8.00 -24.58
C ASN A 88 3.43 9.29 -24.63
N ALA A 89 3.83 9.73 -25.82
CA ALA A 89 4.74 10.88 -26.00
C ALA A 89 4.22 12.23 -25.45
N ARG A 90 2.95 12.28 -25.04
CA ARG A 90 2.30 13.49 -24.50
C ARG A 90 2.16 13.51 -22.98
N ASP A 91 2.46 12.40 -22.32
CA ASP A 91 2.47 12.33 -20.86
C ASP A 91 3.84 12.77 -20.33
N SER A 92 3.88 13.14 -19.04
CA SER A 92 5.15 13.39 -18.37
C SER A 92 5.97 12.10 -18.30
N VAL A 93 7.24 12.23 -17.87
CA VAL A 93 8.06 11.08 -17.52
C VAL A 93 7.33 10.23 -16.47
N HIS A 94 7.35 8.91 -16.64
CA HIS A 94 6.78 7.97 -15.69
C HIS A 94 7.80 7.65 -14.60
N GLU A 95 7.41 7.82 -13.35
CA GLU A 95 8.13 7.33 -12.19
C GLU A 95 7.70 5.90 -11.89
N ILE A 96 8.65 4.97 -11.78
CA ILE A 96 8.40 3.52 -11.69
C ILE A 96 8.68 3.04 -10.28
N TYR A 97 7.71 2.35 -9.68
CA TYR A 97 7.79 1.84 -8.33
C TYR A 97 7.58 0.34 -8.29
N ASP A 98 8.45 -0.31 -7.53
CA ASP A 98 8.31 -1.71 -7.16
C ASP A 98 7.70 -1.82 -5.76
N ILE A 99 6.38 -1.70 -5.69
CA ILE A 99 5.65 -1.75 -4.41
C ILE A 99 5.21 -3.18 -4.04
N GLY A 100 5.58 -4.18 -4.83
CA GLY A 100 5.10 -5.55 -4.63
C GLY A 100 3.74 -5.85 -5.23
N LEU A 101 3.38 -5.17 -6.33
CA LEU A 101 2.17 -5.49 -7.10
C LEU A 101 2.24 -6.92 -7.69
N ARG A 102 1.10 -7.59 -7.73
CA ARG A 102 0.96 -8.92 -8.33
C ARG A 102 1.43 -8.97 -9.79
N LYS A 103 1.93 -10.14 -10.21
CA LYS A 103 2.42 -10.43 -11.57
C LYS A 103 3.70 -9.68 -11.97
N GLY A 104 4.45 -9.16 -10.98
CA GLY A 104 5.74 -8.51 -11.22
C GLY A 104 5.64 -7.19 -11.98
N VAL A 105 4.42 -6.67 -12.14
CA VAL A 105 4.16 -5.37 -12.73
C VAL A 105 4.69 -4.26 -11.85
N LYS A 106 4.85 -3.08 -12.46
CA LYS A 106 5.30 -1.90 -11.74
C LYS A 106 4.18 -0.89 -11.69
N LEU A 107 4.10 -0.21 -10.56
CA LEU A 107 3.27 0.98 -10.44
C LEU A 107 4.03 2.11 -11.12
N HIS A 108 3.39 2.73 -12.10
CA HIS A 108 3.88 3.94 -12.74
C HIS A 108 3.05 5.12 -12.28
N ARG A 109 3.71 6.26 -12.19
CA ARG A 109 3.14 7.52 -11.74
C ARG A 109 3.57 8.60 -12.71
N PHE A 110 2.61 9.35 -13.27
CA PHE A 110 2.88 10.38 -14.28
C PHE A 110 1.76 11.43 -14.30
N THR A 111 1.96 12.52 -15.05
CA THR A 111 0.94 13.51 -15.38
C THR A 111 0.48 13.27 -16.82
N ASN A 112 -0.83 13.13 -17.02
CA ASN A 112 -1.40 12.92 -18.34
C ASN A 112 -1.36 14.20 -19.19
N ARG A 113 -1.71 14.09 -20.48
CA ARG A 113 -1.86 15.26 -21.38
C ARG A 113 -2.75 16.40 -20.84
N GLY A 114 -3.77 16.07 -20.03
CA GLY A 114 -4.68 17.04 -19.42
C GLY A 114 -4.10 17.80 -18.23
N GLY A 115 -2.88 17.45 -17.81
CA GLY A 115 -2.26 18.02 -16.61
C GLY A 115 -2.70 17.33 -15.31
N GLU A 116 -3.40 16.19 -15.39
CA GLU A 116 -3.88 15.46 -14.22
C GLU A 116 -2.87 14.39 -13.80
N GLU A 117 -2.67 14.24 -12.49
CA GLU A 117 -1.84 13.17 -11.95
C GLU A 117 -2.53 11.83 -12.08
N TYR A 118 -1.80 10.86 -12.61
CA TYR A 118 -2.27 9.51 -12.88
C TYR A 118 -1.35 8.47 -12.27
N SER A 119 -1.97 7.35 -11.92
CA SER A 119 -1.30 6.13 -11.56
C SER A 119 -1.67 5.08 -12.57
N ALA A 120 -0.73 4.20 -12.87
CA ALA A 120 -0.96 3.15 -13.82
C ALA A 120 -0.17 1.92 -13.47
N ILE A 121 -0.63 0.79 -13.98
CA ILE A 121 0.01 -0.49 -13.78
C ILE A 121 0.51 -0.98 -15.12
N TYR A 122 1.81 -1.26 -15.15
CA TYR A 122 2.51 -1.60 -16.39
C TYR A 122 3.09 -3.00 -16.33
N CYS A 123 2.87 -3.74 -17.41
CA CYS A 123 3.54 -5.00 -17.70
C CYS A 123 4.53 -4.78 -18.84
N GLY A 124 5.82 -4.65 -18.51
CA GLY A 124 6.83 -4.20 -19.47
C GLY A 124 6.50 -2.79 -20.00
N SER A 125 6.32 -2.65 -21.30
CA SER A 125 5.94 -1.39 -21.96
C SER A 125 4.43 -1.23 -22.19
N ASN A 126 3.59 -2.14 -21.69
CA ASN A 126 2.15 -2.06 -21.90
C ASN A 126 1.46 -1.49 -20.67
N GLU A 127 0.72 -0.39 -20.84
CA GLU A 127 -0.22 0.10 -19.83
C GLU A 127 -1.40 -0.85 -19.79
N ILE A 128 -1.70 -1.35 -18.60
CA ILE A 128 -2.78 -2.30 -18.41
C ILE A 128 -4.00 -1.61 -17.80
N PHE A 129 -3.73 -0.75 -16.82
CA PHE A 129 -4.76 -0.03 -16.10
C PHE A 129 -4.18 1.32 -15.70
N SER A 130 -5.01 2.35 -15.73
CA SER A 130 -4.67 3.65 -15.20
C SER A 130 -5.89 4.32 -14.59
N CYS A 131 -5.63 5.13 -13.58
CA CYS A 131 -6.64 5.92 -12.90
C CYS A 131 -6.05 7.26 -12.49
N PRO A 132 -6.88 8.29 -12.23
CA PRO A 132 -6.45 9.46 -11.51
C PRO A 132 -5.74 9.07 -10.21
N ARG A 133 -4.67 9.80 -9.83
CA ARG A 133 -3.85 9.48 -8.66
C ARG A 133 -4.65 9.34 -7.37
N LYS A 134 -5.73 10.11 -7.23
CA LYS A 134 -6.64 10.05 -6.07
C LYS A 134 -7.33 8.68 -5.89
N GLU A 135 -7.49 7.93 -6.97
CA GLU A 135 -8.09 6.58 -7.02
C GLU A 135 -7.00 5.48 -7.00
N GLU A 136 -5.72 5.84 -6.88
CA GLU A 136 -4.61 4.88 -6.92
C GLU A 136 -4.77 3.79 -5.87
N LYS A 137 -5.29 4.12 -4.68
CA LYS A 137 -5.51 3.13 -3.62
C LYS A 137 -6.52 2.07 -4.06
N GLU A 138 -7.60 2.50 -4.70
CA GLU A 138 -8.64 1.63 -5.23
C GLU A 138 -8.12 0.84 -6.41
N MET A 139 -7.25 1.42 -7.24
CA MET A 139 -6.57 0.72 -8.33
C MET A 139 -5.57 -0.32 -7.81
N ILE A 140 -4.71 0.03 -6.84
CA ILE A 140 -3.74 -0.88 -6.23
C ILE A 140 -4.47 -2.01 -5.51
N TYR A 141 -5.55 -1.67 -4.78
CA TYR A 141 -6.48 -2.62 -4.20
C TYR A 141 -7.06 -3.53 -5.29
N TYR A 142 -7.71 -2.96 -6.30
CA TYR A 142 -8.35 -3.68 -7.40
C TYR A 142 -7.36 -4.62 -8.10
N TRP A 143 -6.16 -4.15 -8.37
CA TRP A 143 -5.09 -4.91 -9.00
C TRP A 143 -4.62 -6.09 -8.15
N ASN A 144 -4.41 -5.85 -6.85
CA ASN A 144 -3.96 -6.90 -5.95
C ASN A 144 -5.08 -7.90 -5.63
N THR A 145 -6.34 -7.54 -5.87
CA THR A 145 -7.52 -8.36 -5.52
C THR A 145 -8.16 -9.11 -6.66
N ASN A 146 -8.17 -8.57 -7.88
CA ASN A 146 -8.94 -9.12 -9.00
C ASN A 146 -8.10 -10.00 -9.93
N GLU A 147 -8.72 -11.03 -10.53
CA GLU A 147 -8.12 -11.84 -11.60
C GLU A 147 -8.20 -11.09 -12.93
N ILE A 148 -7.16 -10.33 -13.22
CA ILE A 148 -7.07 -9.59 -14.49
C ILE A 148 -6.22 -10.40 -15.47
N ASN A 149 -6.79 -10.92 -16.55
CA ASN A 149 -6.06 -11.67 -17.59
C ASN A 149 -5.49 -10.72 -18.66
N PHE A 150 -4.25 -10.96 -19.07
CA PHE A 150 -3.53 -10.19 -20.10
C PHE A 150 -3.02 -11.13 -21.18
#